data_AF-A0A6P6UZS4-F1
#
_entry.id   AF-A0A6P6UZS4-F1
#
_cell.length_a   1.000
_cell.length_b   1.000
_cell.length_c   1.000
_cell.angle_alpha   90.00
_cell.angle_beta   90.00
_cell.angle_gamma   90.00
#
_symmetry.space_group_name_H-M   'P 1'
#
loop_
_entity.id
_entity.type
_entity.pdbx_description
1 polymer ?
#
loop_
_entity_poly.entity_id
_entity_poly.type
_entity_poly.pdbx_seq_one_letter_code
_entity_poly.pdbx_strand_id
1 'polypeptide(L)'
;MPRAPSSFFINAKNIFLTYPRCVLPKQQALDAIRNMQFPTSPIYIRVAQETHEDGSPHLHCLIQFEDKFRTESARFFDIISPSSNSMFHPNVQGARNSSAVRDYISKYGDFVEWGEFRPDGRSRFSSDKADEVYAAALAGQDKGMTLNIIKRGDPRSFIIHYDKLSSNLDRIFQKPPEPYVAHFQQFERVPSFLTHWADANVTGPGNRPHRPMSIIIEGPSRTGKTCWARSLNSQAHNYYAGHIDLAHHSDDTWYNVIDDVNPQFLKHWKEFLGAQRDWSSNCKYAKPRKIKGGIPTIVLCNPGLNSSYDVYLSAPDRQDLLNWTKENAAFYFLQQPLFALTNQEQAPIVQEVEELDSNN
;
A
#
# COMPACT_ATOMS: atom_id res chain seq x y z
N MET A 1 45.41 -24.75 -13.73
CA MET A 1 46.19 -24.16 -14.85
C MET A 1 45.79 -22.70 -14.99
N PRO A 2 46.72 -21.74 -15.13
CA PRO A 2 46.37 -20.34 -15.35
C PRO A 2 45.68 -20.20 -16.72
N ARG A 3 44.62 -19.39 -16.79
CA ARG A 3 43.95 -19.05 -18.06
C ARG A 3 44.96 -18.39 -19.00
N ALA A 4 45.07 -18.89 -20.23
CA ALA A 4 45.79 -18.21 -21.31
C ALA A 4 45.27 -16.76 -21.46
N PRO A 5 46.11 -15.80 -21.87
CA PRO A 5 45.69 -14.42 -22.07
C PRO A 5 44.44 -14.37 -22.94
N SER A 6 43.42 -13.64 -22.50
CA SER A 6 42.10 -13.60 -23.13
C SER A 6 42.23 -13.21 -24.60
N SER A 7 41.97 -14.14 -25.50
CA SER A 7 41.76 -13.83 -26.90
C SER A 7 40.58 -12.85 -27.03
N PHE A 8 40.66 -11.93 -27.99
CA PHE A 8 39.56 -11.03 -28.30
C PHE A 8 38.29 -11.84 -28.55
N PHE A 9 37.21 -11.50 -27.86
CA PHE A 9 35.92 -12.20 -28.00
C PHE A 9 34.77 -11.24 -27.77
N ILE A 10 33.86 -11.16 -28.75
CA ILE A 10 32.61 -10.40 -28.66
C ILE A 10 31.45 -11.37 -28.76
N ASN A 11 30.48 -11.23 -27.86
CA ASN A 11 29.21 -11.97 -27.87
C ASN A 11 28.10 -11.03 -27.38
N ALA A 12 27.55 -10.23 -28.29
CA ALA A 12 26.59 -9.19 -27.97
C ALA A 12 25.54 -9.01 -29.07
N LYS A 13 24.35 -8.56 -28.68
CA LYS A 13 23.27 -8.24 -29.62
C LYS A 13 23.42 -6.82 -30.21
N ASN A 14 23.98 -5.91 -29.43
CA ASN A 14 24.29 -4.55 -29.83
C ASN A 14 25.81 -4.35 -29.74
N ILE A 15 26.42 -3.76 -30.78
CA ILE A 15 27.86 -3.51 -30.86
C ILE A 15 28.09 -2.03 -31.08
N PHE A 16 29.02 -1.46 -30.30
CA PHE A 16 29.51 -0.11 -30.44
C PHE A 16 30.94 -0.15 -30.97
N LEU A 17 31.17 0.56 -32.07
CA LEU A 17 32.45 0.68 -32.75
C LEU A 17 32.93 2.12 -32.64
N THR A 18 34.21 2.30 -32.35
CA THR A 18 34.88 3.60 -32.39
C THR A 18 36.11 3.50 -33.28
N TYR A 19 36.12 4.19 -34.41
CA TYR A 19 37.27 4.29 -35.29
C TYR A 19 38.02 5.59 -34.98
N PRO A 20 39.17 5.53 -34.27
CA PRO A 20 39.96 6.71 -33.96
C PRO A 20 40.64 7.24 -35.23
N ARG A 21 40.80 8.56 -35.34
CA ARG A 21 41.45 9.24 -36.48
C ARG A 21 40.92 8.78 -37.85
N CYS A 22 39.62 8.57 -37.95
CA CYS A 22 38.95 8.08 -39.15
C CYS A 22 38.43 9.26 -39.99
N VAL A 23 39.01 9.44 -41.18
CA VAL A 23 38.61 10.49 -42.13
C VAL A 23 37.55 10.04 -43.12
N LEU A 24 37.08 8.79 -43.00
CA LEU A 24 36.08 8.23 -43.91
C LEU A 24 34.73 8.93 -43.70
N PRO A 25 34.04 9.36 -44.77
CA PRO A 25 32.69 9.91 -44.63
C PRO A 25 31.73 8.91 -44.00
N LYS A 26 30.86 9.37 -43.10
CA LYS A 26 29.88 8.53 -42.37
C LYS A 26 29.02 7.64 -43.28
N GLN A 27 28.65 8.13 -44.48
CA GLN A 27 27.89 7.36 -45.46
C GLN A 27 28.71 6.19 -46.02
N GLN A 28 29.99 6.42 -46.37
CA GLN A 28 30.87 5.35 -46.85
C GLN A 28 31.15 4.32 -45.76
N ALA A 29 31.27 4.74 -44.49
CA ALA A 29 31.40 3.83 -43.38
C ALA A 29 30.15 2.97 -43.19
N LEU A 30 28.97 3.58 -43.27
CA LEU A 30 27.69 2.87 -43.21
C LEU A 30 27.59 1.82 -44.31
N ASP A 31 27.91 2.19 -45.55
CA ASP A 31 27.86 1.27 -46.69
C ASP A 31 28.90 0.14 -46.56
N ALA A 32 30.11 0.44 -46.10
CA ALA A 32 31.15 -0.57 -45.84
C ALA A 32 30.70 -1.58 -44.78
N ILE A 33 30.13 -1.11 -43.67
CA ILE A 33 29.62 -1.96 -42.60
C ILE A 33 28.43 -2.80 -43.08
N ARG A 34 27.51 -2.23 -43.87
CA ARG A 34 26.37 -2.97 -44.44
C ARG A 34 26.80 -4.09 -45.39
N ASN A 35 27.91 -3.92 -46.09
CA ASN A 35 28.44 -4.89 -47.04
C ASN A 35 29.31 -5.98 -46.38
N MET A 36 29.56 -5.91 -45.07
CA MET A 36 30.25 -6.99 -44.34
C MET A 36 29.38 -8.25 -44.27
N GLN A 37 30.00 -9.41 -44.37
CA GLN A 37 29.32 -10.70 -44.25
C GLN A 37 29.11 -11.07 -42.78
N PHE A 38 27.99 -10.65 -42.20
CA PHE A 38 27.63 -11.03 -40.84
C PHE A 38 27.03 -12.44 -40.79
N PRO A 39 27.36 -13.24 -39.75
CA PRO A 39 26.70 -14.52 -39.49
C PRO A 39 25.26 -14.36 -38.97
N THR A 40 24.88 -13.15 -38.55
CA THR A 40 23.55 -12.79 -38.04
C THR A 40 23.09 -11.49 -38.69
N SER A 41 21.80 -11.38 -39.01
CA SER A 41 21.25 -10.20 -39.69
C SER A 41 21.35 -8.93 -38.84
N PRO A 42 21.99 -7.85 -39.32
CA PRO A 42 21.86 -6.53 -38.70
C PRO A 42 20.45 -5.98 -38.95
N ILE A 43 19.83 -5.41 -37.93
CA ILE A 43 18.49 -4.80 -38.00
C ILE A 43 18.53 -3.27 -37.98
N TYR A 44 19.62 -2.71 -37.47
CA TYR A 44 19.82 -1.26 -37.36
C TYR A 44 21.30 -0.92 -37.30
N ILE A 45 21.69 0.13 -38.03
CA ILE A 45 23.05 0.68 -38.00
C ILE A 45 22.93 2.21 -37.97
N ARG A 46 23.65 2.86 -37.05
CA ARG A 46 23.81 4.33 -37.04
C ARG A 46 25.29 4.66 -36.99
N VAL A 47 25.71 5.58 -37.85
CA VAL A 47 27.08 6.09 -37.91
C VAL A 47 27.06 7.60 -37.69
N ALA A 48 27.90 8.08 -36.78
CA ALA A 48 28.08 9.50 -36.50
C ALA A 48 29.58 9.86 -36.55
N GLN A 49 29.86 11.08 -37.00
CA GLN A 49 31.20 11.65 -36.96
C GLN A 49 31.33 12.54 -35.73
N GLU A 50 32.37 12.31 -34.93
CA GLU A 50 32.68 13.11 -33.75
C GLU A 50 34.02 13.81 -33.97
N THR A 51 34.09 15.11 -33.69
CA THR A 51 35.38 15.82 -33.65
C THR A 51 35.85 15.77 -32.21
N HIS A 52 36.95 15.06 -31.96
CA HIS A 52 37.50 14.92 -30.62
C HIS A 52 38.13 16.26 -30.16
N GLU A 53 38.35 16.44 -28.86
CA GLU A 53 38.85 17.72 -28.29
C GLU A 53 40.20 18.17 -28.87
N ASP A 54 41.00 17.23 -29.38
CA ASP A 54 42.28 17.46 -30.06
C ASP A 54 42.13 17.83 -31.54
N GLY A 55 40.89 18.00 -32.03
CA GLY A 55 40.56 18.30 -33.41
C GLY A 55 40.62 17.08 -34.35
N SER A 56 40.95 15.89 -33.85
CA SER A 56 41.02 14.70 -34.68
C SER A 56 39.62 14.08 -34.93
N PRO A 57 39.34 13.62 -36.17
CA PRO A 57 38.03 13.07 -36.49
C PRO A 57 37.92 11.62 -36.00
N HIS A 58 36.89 11.34 -35.22
CA HIS A 58 36.48 10.01 -34.79
C HIS A 58 35.18 9.61 -35.47
N LEU A 59 35.01 8.31 -35.70
CA LEU A 59 33.76 7.77 -36.24
C LEU A 59 33.19 6.75 -35.26
N HIS A 60 31.97 7.00 -34.83
CA HIS A 60 31.22 6.13 -33.92
C HIS A 60 30.12 5.41 -34.68
N CYS A 61 30.00 4.10 -34.46
CA CYS A 61 28.97 3.30 -35.09
C CYS A 61 28.28 2.40 -34.05
N LEU A 62 26.95 2.40 -34.06
CA LEU A 62 26.13 1.46 -33.32
C LEU A 62 25.49 0.48 -34.30
N ILE A 63 25.64 -0.82 -34.05
CA ILE A 63 25.01 -1.90 -34.81
C ILE A 63 24.12 -2.69 -33.88
N GLN A 64 22.87 -2.94 -34.27
CA GLN A 64 21.98 -3.90 -33.63
C GLN A 64 21.76 -5.10 -34.54
N PHE A 65 21.83 -6.29 -33.95
CA PHE A 65 21.55 -7.55 -34.61
C PHE A 65 20.23 -8.14 -34.13
N GLU A 66 19.62 -9.00 -34.95
CA GLU A 66 18.45 -9.78 -34.54
C GLU A 66 18.79 -10.76 -33.41
N ASP A 67 19.93 -11.43 -33.54
CA ASP A 67 20.50 -12.37 -32.56
C ASP A 67 21.87 -11.92 -32.06
N LYS A 68 22.43 -12.66 -31.09
CA LYS A 68 23.78 -12.34 -30.58
C LYS A 68 24.83 -12.61 -31.66
N PHE A 69 25.48 -11.56 -32.13
CA PHE A 69 26.66 -11.66 -32.97
C PHE A 69 27.86 -12.14 -32.14
N ARG A 70 28.63 -13.07 -32.71
CA ARG A 70 29.83 -13.65 -32.10
C ARG A 70 31.02 -13.56 -33.04
N THR A 71 32.14 -13.06 -32.52
CA THR A 71 33.42 -13.09 -33.25
C THR A 71 34.60 -13.19 -32.28
N GLU A 72 35.62 -13.93 -32.70
CA GLU A 72 36.95 -13.98 -32.08
C GLU A 72 37.98 -13.14 -32.87
N SER A 73 37.60 -12.63 -34.04
CA SER A 73 38.47 -11.83 -34.90
C SER A 73 38.38 -10.35 -34.54
N ALA A 74 39.49 -9.80 -34.05
CA ALA A 74 39.62 -8.36 -33.81
C ALA A 74 39.50 -7.54 -35.11
N ARG A 75 39.85 -8.14 -36.26
CA ARG A 75 39.86 -7.47 -37.57
C ARG A 75 38.55 -7.54 -38.34
N PHE A 76 37.52 -8.16 -37.76
CA PHE A 76 36.24 -8.36 -38.44
C PHE A 76 35.61 -7.05 -38.92
N PHE A 77 35.77 -5.99 -38.13
CA PHE A 77 35.21 -4.68 -38.39
C PHE A 77 36.23 -3.70 -39.03
N ASP A 78 37.32 -4.19 -39.62
CA ASP A 78 38.26 -3.32 -40.32
C ASP A 78 37.61 -2.74 -41.59
N ILE A 79 37.71 -1.42 -41.79
CA ILE A 79 37.23 -0.75 -43.00
C ILE A 79 38.42 -0.33 -43.86
N ILE A 80 38.41 -0.68 -45.14
CA ILE A 80 39.40 -0.24 -46.12
C ILE A 80 38.84 0.96 -46.88
N SER A 81 39.59 2.06 -46.89
CA SER A 81 39.26 3.28 -47.65
C SER A 81 39.35 3.02 -49.16
N PRO A 82 38.29 3.27 -49.95
CA PRO A 82 38.33 3.11 -51.40
C PRO A 82 39.30 4.08 -52.09
N SER A 83 39.53 5.26 -51.50
CA SER A 83 40.29 6.35 -52.12
C SER A 83 41.78 6.36 -51.74
N SER A 84 42.11 5.88 -50.53
CA SER A 84 43.48 5.99 -49.98
C SER A 84 44.12 4.64 -49.66
N ASN A 85 43.42 3.53 -49.92
CA ASN A 85 43.82 2.16 -49.56
C ASN A 85 44.26 2.02 -48.08
N SER A 86 43.84 2.95 -47.23
CA SER A 86 44.16 3.00 -45.81
C SER A 86 43.16 2.13 -45.04
N MET A 87 43.64 1.38 -44.06
CA MET A 87 42.80 0.50 -43.23
C MET A 87 42.51 1.18 -41.89
N PHE A 88 41.24 1.22 -41.50
CA PHE A 88 40.77 1.76 -40.24
C PHE A 88 40.31 0.62 -39.32
N HIS A 89 40.96 0.50 -38.16
CA HIS A 89 40.65 -0.52 -37.16
C HIS A 89 39.86 0.09 -35.99
N PRO A 90 38.67 -0.44 -35.65
CA PRO A 90 37.87 0.09 -34.57
C PRO A 90 38.22 -0.52 -33.20
N ASN A 91 37.95 0.25 -32.16
CA ASN A 91 37.67 -0.32 -30.84
C ASN A 91 36.25 -0.90 -30.84
N VAL A 92 36.13 -2.20 -30.53
CA VAL A 92 34.87 -2.96 -30.59
C VAL A 92 34.38 -3.26 -29.18
N GLN A 93 33.15 -2.82 -28.86
CA GLN A 93 32.56 -3.03 -27.54
C GLN A 93 31.11 -3.53 -27.64
N GLY A 94 30.69 -4.40 -26.73
CA GLY A 94 29.29 -4.77 -26.60
C GLY A 94 28.48 -3.65 -25.92
N ALA A 95 27.43 -3.17 -26.58
CA ALA A 95 26.59 -2.10 -26.07
C ALA A 95 25.50 -2.66 -25.13
N ARG A 96 25.70 -2.57 -23.80
CA ARG A 96 24.73 -3.07 -22.81
C ARG A 96 23.43 -2.24 -22.74
N ASN A 97 23.52 -0.95 -23.04
CA ASN A 97 22.39 -0.02 -23.11
C ASN A 97 22.44 0.69 -24.46
N SER A 98 21.79 0.11 -25.47
CA SER A 98 21.85 0.63 -26.85
C SER A 98 21.19 2.00 -26.98
N SER A 99 20.17 2.30 -26.17
CA SER A 99 19.50 3.61 -26.18
C SER A 99 20.44 4.72 -25.71
N ALA A 100 21.16 4.52 -24.61
CA ALA A 100 22.14 5.50 -24.13
C ALA A 100 23.29 5.72 -25.13
N VAL A 101 23.77 4.65 -25.77
CA VAL A 101 24.81 4.77 -26.82
C VAL A 101 24.28 5.50 -28.05
N ARG A 102 23.04 5.19 -28.46
CA ARG A 102 22.36 5.87 -29.56
C ARG A 102 22.21 7.37 -29.30
N ASP A 103 21.83 7.75 -28.08
CA ASP A 103 21.69 9.16 -27.71
C ASP A 103 23.06 9.86 -27.62
N TYR A 104 24.09 9.16 -27.12
CA TYR A 104 25.48 9.64 -27.10
C TYR A 104 25.98 10.00 -28.51
N ILE A 105 25.83 9.10 -29.48
CA ILE A 105 26.26 9.35 -30.87
C ILE A 105 25.39 10.37 -31.60
N SER A 106 24.24 10.74 -31.05
CA SER A 106 23.33 11.74 -31.62
C SER A 106 23.47 13.14 -31.06
N LYS A 107 24.36 13.36 -30.08
CA LYS A 107 24.50 14.63 -29.36
C LYS A 107 24.71 15.85 -30.27
N TYR A 108 25.32 15.66 -31.45
CA TYR A 108 25.63 16.73 -32.40
C TYR A 108 24.80 16.69 -33.68
N GLY A 109 23.81 15.81 -33.78
CA GLY A 109 22.86 15.74 -34.91
C GLY A 109 23.42 15.29 -36.26
N ASP A 110 24.75 15.12 -36.38
CA ASP A 110 25.40 14.75 -37.65
C ASP A 110 25.62 13.23 -37.78
N PHE A 111 24.55 12.50 -38.13
CA PHE A 111 24.58 11.03 -38.28
C PHE A 111 23.92 10.54 -39.58
N VAL A 112 24.11 9.27 -39.91
CA VAL A 112 23.39 8.52 -40.96
C VAL A 112 22.92 7.19 -40.38
N GLU A 113 21.83 6.66 -40.93
CA GLU A 113 21.18 5.48 -40.39
C GLU A 113 20.71 4.52 -41.46
N TRP A 114 20.59 3.26 -41.07
CA TRP A 114 19.92 2.22 -41.82
C TRP A 114 19.14 1.29 -40.89
N GLY A 115 17.96 0.86 -41.32
CA GLY A 115 17.09 -0.03 -40.55
C GLY A 115 16.25 0.68 -39.48
N GLU A 116 15.61 -0.09 -38.60
CA GLU A 116 14.71 0.42 -37.56
C GLU A 116 15.28 0.09 -36.18
N PHE A 117 15.52 1.13 -35.37
CA PHE A 117 16.06 0.96 -34.02
C PHE A 117 15.06 0.24 -33.13
N ARG A 118 15.48 -0.86 -32.50
CA ARG A 118 14.67 -1.56 -31.49
C ARG A 118 15.17 -1.18 -30.09
N PRO A 119 14.38 -0.44 -29.29
CA PRO A 119 14.74 -0.14 -27.90
C PRO A 119 14.94 -1.44 -27.13
N ASP A 120 16.00 -1.51 -26.32
CA ASP A 120 16.20 -2.65 -25.42
C ASP A 120 14.96 -2.79 -24.52
N GLY A 121 14.29 -3.95 -24.53
CA GLY A 121 13.10 -4.25 -23.69
C GLY A 121 13.36 -4.21 -22.17
N ARG A 122 14.57 -3.81 -21.77
CA ARG A 122 14.95 -3.44 -20.41
C ARG A 122 15.07 -1.92 -20.32
N SER A 123 13.94 -1.22 -20.43
CA SER A 123 13.85 0.15 -19.93
C SER A 123 13.96 0.12 -18.41
N ARG A 124 15.18 0.02 -17.88
CA ARG A 124 15.42 0.61 -16.56
C ARG A 124 15.41 2.10 -16.82
N PHE A 125 14.32 2.77 -16.45
CA PHE A 125 14.36 4.21 -16.21
C PHE A 125 15.64 4.50 -15.43
N SER A 126 16.40 5.55 -15.78
CA SER A 126 17.52 5.95 -14.93
C SER A 126 16.97 6.09 -13.51
N SER A 127 17.65 5.49 -12.53
CA SER A 127 17.23 5.50 -11.12
C SER A 127 16.70 6.86 -10.68
N ASP A 128 17.38 7.91 -11.13
CA ASP A 128 17.13 9.29 -10.78
C ASP A 128 15.73 9.78 -11.18
N LYS A 129 15.20 9.37 -12.34
CA LYS A 129 13.85 9.78 -12.79
C LYS A 129 12.73 9.03 -12.08
N ALA A 130 12.95 7.76 -11.74
CA ALA A 130 11.98 7.01 -10.96
C ALA A 130 11.89 7.58 -9.54
N ASP A 131 13.04 7.86 -8.93
CA ASP A 131 13.11 8.43 -7.58
C ASP A 131 12.46 9.82 -7.51
N GLU A 132 12.63 10.67 -8.53
CA GLU A 132 11.93 11.96 -8.64
C GLU A 132 10.39 11.80 -8.68
N VAL A 133 9.88 10.82 -9.44
CA VAL A 133 8.44 10.55 -9.55
C VAL A 133 7.88 10.08 -8.21
N TYR A 134 8.59 9.19 -7.50
CA TYR A 134 8.16 8.71 -6.20
C TYR A 134 8.26 9.79 -5.12
N ALA A 135 9.27 10.67 -5.17
CA ALA A 135 9.37 11.81 -4.28
C ALA A 135 8.21 12.80 -4.48
N ALA A 136 7.85 13.10 -5.74
CA ALA A 136 6.69 13.92 -6.06
C ALA A 136 5.36 13.26 -5.64
N ALA A 137 5.26 11.94 -5.79
CA ALA A 137 4.10 11.17 -5.36
C ALA A 137 3.91 11.25 -3.84
N LEU A 138 4.99 11.13 -3.05
CA LEU A 138 4.93 11.26 -1.59
C LEU A 138 4.55 12.67 -1.11
N ALA A 139 4.82 13.70 -1.91
CA ALA A 139 4.40 15.08 -1.64
C ALA A 139 2.93 15.37 -2.03
N GLY A 140 2.23 14.39 -2.62
CA GLY A 140 0.81 14.53 -2.97
C GLY A 140 -0.07 14.76 -1.74
N GLN A 141 -1.15 15.52 -1.91
CA GLN A 141 -2.07 15.84 -0.81
C GLN A 141 -3.13 14.77 -0.58
N ASP A 142 -3.42 13.97 -1.59
CA ASP A 142 -4.42 12.91 -1.55
C ASP A 142 -4.05 11.72 -2.44
N LYS A 143 -4.77 10.60 -2.24
CA LYS A 143 -4.58 9.36 -2.97
C LYS A 143 -4.71 9.54 -4.50
N GLY A 144 -5.71 10.29 -4.95
CA GLY A 144 -6.00 10.48 -6.38
C GLY A 144 -4.91 11.29 -7.07
N MET A 145 -4.45 12.38 -6.46
CA MET A 145 -3.32 13.16 -6.95
C MET A 145 -2.06 12.30 -7.05
N THR A 146 -1.76 11.53 -6.00
CA THR A 146 -0.58 10.68 -5.92
C THR A 146 -0.59 9.58 -6.99
N LEU A 147 -1.73 8.91 -7.17
CA LEU A 147 -1.92 7.90 -8.22
C LEU A 147 -1.74 8.50 -9.63
N ASN A 148 -2.21 9.73 -9.86
CA ASN A 148 -2.03 10.41 -11.14
C ASN A 148 -0.57 10.77 -11.43
N ILE A 149 0.20 11.17 -10.42
CA ILE A 149 1.64 11.44 -10.56
C ILE A 149 2.37 10.16 -10.98
N ILE A 150 2.10 9.03 -10.29
CA ILE A 150 2.71 7.73 -10.62
C ILE A 150 2.27 7.26 -12.00
N LYS A 151 0.98 7.42 -12.36
CA LYS A 151 0.48 7.05 -13.69
C LYS A 151 1.21 7.77 -14.83
N ARG A 152 1.58 9.04 -14.63
CA ARG A 152 2.30 9.85 -15.63
C ARG A 152 3.81 9.57 -15.65
N GLY A 153 4.42 9.39 -14.48
CA GLY A 153 5.87 9.22 -14.34
C GLY A 153 6.39 7.78 -14.43
N ASP A 154 5.59 6.81 -13.98
CA ASP A 154 5.88 5.37 -14.03
C ASP A 154 4.61 4.55 -14.32
N PRO A 155 4.10 4.61 -15.58
CA PRO A 155 2.89 3.89 -15.98
C PRO A 155 3.03 2.36 -15.84
N ARG A 156 4.27 1.84 -15.91
CA ARG A 156 4.53 0.41 -15.79
C ARG A 156 4.22 -0.08 -14.37
N SER A 157 4.77 0.59 -13.36
CA SER A 157 4.49 0.24 -11.96
C SER A 157 3.04 0.51 -11.61
N PHE A 158 2.45 1.56 -12.16
CA PHE A 158 1.02 1.83 -12.00
C PHE A 158 0.15 0.64 -12.45
N ILE A 159 0.47 0.02 -13.59
CA ILE A 159 -0.31 -1.13 -14.11
C ILE A 159 0.03 -2.43 -13.37
N ILE A 160 1.31 -2.74 -13.19
CA ILE A 160 1.75 -4.04 -12.65
C ILE A 160 1.55 -4.12 -11.12
N HIS A 161 1.59 -2.99 -10.42
CA HIS A 161 1.57 -2.92 -8.96
C HIS A 161 0.42 -2.07 -8.41
N TYR A 162 -0.64 -1.87 -9.20
CA TYR A 162 -1.79 -1.03 -8.83
C TYR A 162 -2.32 -1.34 -7.42
N ASP A 163 -2.58 -2.61 -7.11
CA ASP A 163 -3.20 -3.00 -5.83
C ASP A 163 -2.33 -2.62 -4.62
N LYS A 164 -1.01 -2.80 -4.74
CA LYS A 164 -0.06 -2.43 -3.69
C LYS A 164 0.05 -0.92 -3.54
N LEU A 165 0.09 -0.19 -4.65
CA LEU A 165 0.12 1.26 -4.66
C LEU A 165 -1.15 1.82 -4.02
N SER A 166 -2.32 1.39 -4.50
CA SER A 166 -3.62 1.81 -3.99
C SER A 166 -3.75 1.53 -2.48
N SER A 167 -3.45 0.31 -2.03
CA SER A 167 -3.53 -0.08 -0.62
C SER A 167 -2.55 0.68 0.27
N ASN A 168 -1.33 0.96 -0.19
CA ASN A 168 -0.38 1.76 0.56
C ASN A 168 -0.83 3.22 0.66
N LEU A 169 -1.34 3.79 -0.42
CA LEU A 169 -1.85 5.16 -0.42
C LEU A 169 -3.10 5.31 0.45
N ASP A 170 -3.97 4.30 0.51
CA ASP A 170 -5.10 4.27 1.46
C ASP A 170 -4.61 4.39 2.90
N ARG A 171 -3.52 3.72 3.26
CA ARG A 171 -2.93 3.79 4.60
C ARG A 171 -2.24 5.13 4.87
N ILE A 172 -1.55 5.69 3.88
CA ILE A 172 -0.83 6.97 4.01
C ILE A 172 -1.81 8.12 4.17
N PHE A 173 -2.89 8.13 3.39
CA PHE A 173 -3.91 9.18 3.40
C PHE A 173 -5.13 8.82 4.27
N GLN A 174 -5.01 7.82 5.14
CA GLN A 174 -6.10 7.43 6.04
C GLN A 174 -6.41 8.59 6.97
N LYS A 175 -7.60 9.18 6.81
CA LYS A 175 -8.07 10.21 7.73
C LYS A 175 -8.23 9.61 9.14
N PRO A 176 -7.85 10.35 10.20
CA PRO A 176 -8.22 9.95 11.55
C PRO A 176 -9.74 9.75 11.63
N PRO A 177 -10.23 8.71 12.34
CA PRO A 177 -11.65 8.57 12.59
C PRO A 177 -12.19 9.85 13.23
N GLU A 178 -13.31 10.36 12.72
CA GLU A 178 -13.94 11.53 13.34
C GLU A 178 -14.40 11.19 14.76
N PRO A 179 -14.15 12.09 15.74
CA PRO A 179 -14.59 11.86 17.10
C PRO A 179 -16.13 11.78 17.16
N TYR A 180 -16.64 10.91 18.02
CA TYR A 180 -18.08 10.79 18.20
C TYR A 180 -18.68 12.10 18.72
N VAL A 181 -19.76 12.56 18.08
CA VAL A 181 -20.58 13.68 18.53
C VAL A 181 -21.88 13.15 19.13
N ALA A 182 -22.07 13.37 20.43
CA ALA A 182 -23.29 12.96 21.12
C ALA A 182 -24.47 13.84 20.68
N HIS A 183 -25.39 13.29 19.88
CA HIS A 183 -26.60 13.98 19.42
C HIS A 183 -27.66 14.15 20.51
N PHE A 184 -27.61 13.33 21.56
CA PHE A 184 -28.59 13.34 22.65
C PHE A 184 -27.87 13.33 23.99
N GLN A 185 -28.09 14.38 24.80
CA GLN A 185 -27.38 14.59 26.07
C GLN A 185 -28.29 14.61 27.30
N GLN A 186 -29.62 14.55 27.11
CA GLN A 186 -30.58 14.70 28.20
C GLN A 186 -31.22 13.36 28.55
N PHE A 187 -30.76 12.73 29.62
CA PHE A 187 -31.34 11.48 30.12
C PHE A 187 -31.97 11.72 31.49
N GLU A 188 -33.27 12.04 31.53
CA GLU A 188 -33.94 12.37 32.82
C GLU A 188 -34.30 11.12 33.64
N ARG A 189 -34.31 9.94 33.01
CA ARG A 189 -34.79 8.70 33.61
C ARG A 189 -33.69 7.66 33.81
N VAL A 190 -32.43 8.10 33.92
CA VAL A 190 -31.32 7.18 34.23
C VAL A 190 -31.52 6.62 35.64
N PRO A 191 -31.65 5.29 35.78
CA PRO A 191 -31.74 4.65 37.08
C PRO A 191 -30.50 4.94 37.93
N SER A 192 -30.70 5.13 39.24
CA SER A 192 -29.61 5.39 40.17
C SER A 192 -28.52 4.31 40.09
N PHE A 193 -28.90 3.04 39.92
CA PHE A 193 -27.96 1.93 39.73
C PHE A 193 -26.96 2.16 38.58
N LEU A 194 -27.45 2.58 37.41
CA LEU A 194 -26.60 2.85 36.24
C LEU A 194 -25.68 4.05 36.47
N THR A 195 -26.19 5.08 37.17
CA THR A 195 -25.41 6.27 37.54
C THR A 195 -24.27 5.91 38.48
N HIS A 196 -24.55 5.20 39.58
CA HIS A 196 -23.53 4.76 40.54
C HIS A 196 -22.50 3.82 39.91
N TRP A 197 -22.94 2.91 39.03
CA TRP A 197 -22.01 2.06 38.29
C TRP A 197 -21.06 2.88 37.41
N ALA A 198 -21.60 3.87 36.68
CA ALA A 198 -20.80 4.73 35.81
C ALA A 198 -19.80 5.55 36.62
N ASP A 199 -20.22 6.19 37.71
CA ASP A 199 -19.36 6.98 38.59
C ASP A 199 -18.19 6.17 39.17
N ALA A 200 -18.43 4.90 39.50
CA ALA A 200 -17.42 4.02 40.08
C ALA A 200 -16.42 3.44 39.06
N ASN A 201 -16.85 3.21 37.81
CA ASN A 201 -16.07 2.43 36.84
C ASN A 201 -15.57 3.26 35.66
N VAL A 202 -16.33 4.23 35.18
CA VAL A 202 -16.01 5.04 34.00
C VAL A 202 -15.03 6.15 34.39
N THR A 203 -13.76 5.78 34.46
CA THR A 203 -12.68 6.64 34.94
C THR A 203 -11.49 6.62 33.97
N GLY A 204 -10.71 7.69 33.97
CA GLY A 204 -9.55 7.81 33.10
C GLY A 204 -8.40 6.85 33.44
N PRO A 205 -7.46 6.61 32.51
CA PRO A 205 -6.38 5.63 32.67
C PRO A 205 -5.58 5.73 33.98
N GLY A 206 -5.41 6.94 34.53
CA GLY A 206 -4.67 7.17 35.78
C GLY A 206 -5.45 6.85 37.08
N ASN A 207 -6.78 6.87 37.03
CA ASN A 207 -7.64 6.63 38.21
C ASN A 207 -8.40 5.31 38.12
N ARG A 208 -8.07 4.47 37.13
CA ARG A 208 -8.86 3.29 36.83
C ARG A 208 -8.75 2.25 37.96
N PRO A 209 -9.88 1.71 38.46
CA PRO A 209 -9.84 0.60 39.41
C PRO A 209 -8.96 -0.54 38.90
N HIS A 210 -8.30 -1.26 39.81
CA HIS A 210 -7.47 -2.40 39.43
C HIS A 210 -8.30 -3.49 38.73
N ARG A 211 -9.53 -3.71 39.24
CA ARG A 211 -10.51 -4.65 38.71
C ARG A 211 -11.87 -3.96 38.62
N PRO A 212 -12.11 -3.16 37.56
CA PRO A 212 -13.40 -2.49 37.40
C PRO A 212 -14.48 -3.52 37.05
N MET A 213 -15.71 -3.23 37.46
CA MET A 213 -16.88 -4.03 37.15
C MET A 213 -17.44 -3.63 35.80
N SER A 214 -17.62 -4.58 34.89
CA SER A 214 -18.37 -4.36 33.65
C SER A 214 -19.87 -4.35 33.92
N ILE A 215 -20.68 -4.04 32.90
CA ILE A 215 -22.14 -4.11 32.99
C ILE A 215 -22.74 -4.62 31.69
N ILE A 216 -23.78 -5.44 31.82
CA ILE A 216 -24.65 -5.89 30.74
C ILE A 216 -26.01 -5.23 30.95
N ILE A 217 -26.43 -4.44 29.97
CA ILE A 217 -27.70 -3.70 29.99
C ILE A 217 -28.60 -4.29 28.90
N GLU A 218 -29.62 -4.99 29.35
CA GLU A 218 -30.64 -5.56 28.48
C GLU A 218 -31.89 -4.67 28.51
N GLY A 219 -32.48 -4.38 27.35
CA GLY A 219 -33.77 -3.71 27.30
C GLY A 219 -34.30 -3.57 25.87
N PRO A 220 -35.59 -3.25 25.68
CA PRO A 220 -36.17 -3.13 24.34
C PRO A 220 -35.46 -2.11 23.43
N SER A 221 -35.69 -2.21 22.12
CA SER A 221 -35.24 -1.22 21.15
C SER A 221 -35.81 0.18 21.45
N ARG A 222 -35.11 1.23 21.01
CA ARG A 222 -35.52 2.64 21.18
C ARG A 222 -35.68 3.11 22.63
N THR A 223 -34.95 2.49 23.56
CA THR A 223 -34.92 2.90 24.98
C THR A 223 -33.75 3.84 25.32
N GLY A 224 -32.88 4.16 24.36
CA GLY A 224 -31.78 5.12 24.53
C GLY A 224 -30.48 4.52 25.06
N LYS A 225 -30.36 3.17 25.15
CA LYS A 225 -29.17 2.46 25.66
C LYS A 225 -27.87 2.92 25.01
N THR A 226 -27.79 2.88 23.68
CA THR A 226 -26.60 3.24 22.89
C THR A 226 -26.23 4.71 23.10
N CYS A 227 -27.22 5.60 23.04
CA CYS A 227 -27.00 7.03 23.25
C CYS A 227 -26.45 7.30 24.65
N TRP A 228 -27.06 6.70 25.68
CA TRP A 228 -26.62 6.86 27.07
C TRP A 228 -25.20 6.34 27.27
N ALA A 229 -24.91 5.10 26.85
CA ALA A 229 -23.60 4.49 27.03
C ALA A 229 -22.50 5.33 26.36
N ARG A 230 -22.72 5.83 25.14
CA ARG A 230 -21.73 6.66 24.42
C ARG A 230 -21.66 8.11 24.92
N SER A 231 -22.65 8.57 25.70
CA SER A 231 -22.67 9.91 26.29
C SER A 231 -21.84 10.06 27.56
N LEU A 232 -21.55 8.96 28.28
CA LEU A 232 -20.81 9.01 29.55
C LEU A 232 -19.44 9.67 29.41
N ASN A 233 -18.73 9.38 28.32
CA ASN A 233 -17.62 10.20 27.83
C ASN A 233 -17.54 10.11 26.31
N SER A 234 -18.07 11.13 25.61
CA SER A 234 -18.17 11.15 24.15
C SER A 234 -16.82 11.06 23.43
N GLN A 235 -15.72 11.45 24.08
CA GLN A 235 -14.38 11.50 23.48
C GLN A 235 -13.48 10.33 23.88
N ALA A 236 -13.82 9.57 24.92
CA ALA A 236 -12.93 8.57 25.50
C ALA A 236 -13.60 7.21 25.71
N HIS A 237 -14.21 6.65 24.66
CA HIS A 237 -14.74 5.28 24.66
C HIS A 237 -14.43 4.54 23.36
N ASN A 238 -14.26 3.23 23.46
CA ASN A 238 -14.29 2.36 22.28
C ASN A 238 -15.75 1.97 21.99
N TYR A 239 -16.14 1.89 20.70
CA TYR A 239 -17.48 1.46 20.30
C TYR A 239 -17.38 0.31 19.28
N TYR A 240 -18.09 -0.79 19.58
CA TYR A 240 -18.20 -1.97 18.73
C TYR A 240 -19.66 -2.27 18.46
N ALA A 241 -20.09 -2.17 17.20
CA ALA A 241 -21.47 -2.43 16.79
C ALA A 241 -21.54 -3.66 15.89
N GLY A 242 -22.27 -4.70 16.30
CA GLY A 242 -22.51 -5.93 15.54
C GLY A 242 -21.29 -6.85 15.37
N HIS A 243 -20.12 -6.30 15.07
CA HIS A 243 -18.84 -7.02 14.97
C HIS A 243 -17.75 -6.33 15.79
N ILE A 244 -16.91 -7.12 16.45
CA ILE A 244 -15.78 -6.63 17.24
C ILE A 244 -14.53 -6.62 16.36
N ASP A 245 -14.14 -5.44 15.90
CA ASP A 245 -12.85 -5.20 15.25
C ASP A 245 -11.91 -4.41 16.17
N LEU A 246 -10.80 -5.04 16.55
CA LEU A 246 -9.80 -4.47 17.44
C LEU A 246 -8.70 -3.68 16.72
N ALA A 247 -8.74 -3.60 15.38
CA ALA A 247 -7.77 -2.84 14.60
C ALA A 247 -7.67 -1.37 15.07
N HIS A 248 -8.81 -0.78 15.44
CA HIS A 248 -8.92 0.61 15.90
C HIS A 248 -9.15 0.75 17.42
N HIS A 249 -8.97 -0.31 18.22
CA HIS A 249 -9.10 -0.22 19.69
C HIS A 249 -8.14 0.83 20.25
N SER A 250 -8.57 1.65 21.20
CA SER A 250 -7.68 2.54 21.95
C SER A 250 -7.54 2.05 23.39
N ASP A 251 -6.28 1.92 23.84
CA ASP A 251 -5.94 1.49 25.18
C ASP A 251 -6.12 2.60 26.23
N ASP A 252 -6.24 3.85 25.77
CA ASP A 252 -6.31 5.05 26.60
C ASP A 252 -7.77 5.53 26.84
N THR A 253 -8.76 4.77 26.37
CA THR A 253 -10.18 5.07 26.62
C THR A 253 -10.58 4.78 28.06
N TRP A 254 -11.69 5.35 28.50
CA TRP A 254 -12.21 5.17 29.86
C TRP A 254 -13.03 3.89 29.98
N TYR A 255 -13.73 3.51 28.91
CA TYR A 255 -14.60 2.34 28.87
C TYR A 255 -14.81 1.83 27.42
N ASN A 256 -15.32 0.61 27.29
CA ASN A 256 -15.76 0.03 26.03
C ASN A 256 -17.29 -0.01 25.98
N VAL A 257 -17.85 0.12 24.78
CA VAL A 257 -19.26 -0.12 24.50
C VAL A 257 -19.36 -1.20 23.43
N ILE A 258 -20.03 -2.30 23.75
CA ILE A 258 -20.35 -3.38 22.82
C ILE A 258 -21.87 -3.33 22.61
N ASP A 259 -22.30 -3.09 21.38
CA ASP A 259 -23.68 -2.82 21.03
C ASP A 259 -24.18 -3.81 19.98
N ASP A 260 -25.32 -4.44 20.26
CA ASP A 260 -25.98 -5.43 19.39
C ASP A 260 -25.05 -6.57 18.90
N VAL A 261 -24.10 -6.99 19.74
CA VAL A 261 -23.27 -8.18 19.47
C VAL A 261 -23.91 -9.40 20.14
N ASN A 262 -24.32 -10.38 19.34
CA ASN A 262 -24.84 -11.65 19.83
C ASN A 262 -23.81 -12.33 20.77
N PRO A 263 -24.23 -12.78 21.97
CA PRO A 263 -23.32 -13.36 22.97
C PRO A 263 -22.50 -14.54 22.44
N GLN A 264 -23.04 -15.33 21.50
CA GLN A 264 -22.30 -16.44 20.89
C GLN A 264 -21.06 -15.99 20.10
N PHE A 265 -21.05 -14.76 19.60
CA PHE A 265 -19.95 -14.20 18.80
C PHE A 265 -19.01 -13.30 19.61
N LEU A 266 -19.22 -13.15 20.91
CA LEU A 266 -18.32 -12.42 21.80
C LEU A 266 -17.05 -13.24 22.08
N LYS A 267 -16.07 -13.17 21.17
CA LYS A 267 -14.83 -13.96 21.20
C LYS A 267 -13.95 -13.73 22.44
N HIS A 268 -13.98 -12.54 23.01
CA HIS A 268 -13.10 -12.11 24.11
C HIS A 268 -13.91 -11.85 25.40
N TRP A 269 -14.78 -12.80 25.74
CA TRP A 269 -15.74 -12.68 26.84
C TRP A 269 -15.07 -12.28 28.15
N LYS A 270 -14.03 -13.02 28.54
CA LYS A 270 -13.37 -12.81 29.83
C LYS A 270 -12.51 -11.55 29.83
N GLU A 271 -11.90 -11.23 28.70
CA GLU A 271 -11.06 -10.07 28.53
C GLU A 271 -11.87 -8.78 28.61
N PHE A 272 -13.04 -8.73 27.96
CA PHE A 272 -13.95 -7.58 28.01
C PHE A 272 -14.70 -7.46 29.33
N LEU A 273 -15.42 -8.51 29.74
CA LEU A 273 -16.28 -8.43 30.93
C LEU A 273 -15.48 -8.47 32.23
N GLY A 274 -14.35 -9.16 32.25
CA GLY A 274 -13.44 -9.20 33.39
C GLY A 274 -12.43 -8.07 33.43
N ALA A 275 -12.48 -7.16 32.45
CA ALA A 275 -11.50 -6.09 32.26
C ALA A 275 -10.05 -6.62 32.41
N GLN A 276 -9.73 -7.74 31.75
CA GLN A 276 -8.40 -8.34 31.90
C GLN A 276 -7.34 -7.44 31.30
N ARG A 277 -6.14 -7.48 31.89
CA ARG A 277 -4.98 -6.72 31.44
C ARG A 277 -4.07 -7.59 30.57
N ASP A 278 -3.35 -6.94 29.66
CA ASP A 278 -2.24 -7.52 28.89
C ASP A 278 -2.60 -8.81 28.12
N TRP A 279 -3.67 -8.77 27.33
CA TRP A 279 -4.08 -9.89 26.47
C TRP A 279 -3.75 -9.61 25.00
N SER A 280 -3.72 -10.66 24.19
CA SER A 280 -3.42 -10.56 22.76
C SER A 280 -4.61 -11.00 21.92
N SER A 281 -4.82 -10.34 20.79
CA SER A 281 -5.84 -10.75 19.81
C SER A 281 -5.31 -10.74 18.39
N ASN A 282 -5.79 -11.71 17.61
CA ASN A 282 -5.56 -11.76 16.18
C ASN A 282 -6.53 -10.82 15.49
N CYS A 283 -6.00 -9.78 14.85
CA CYS A 283 -6.79 -8.86 14.04
C CYS A 283 -6.90 -9.40 12.61
N LYS A 284 -8.08 -9.31 11.99
CA LYS A 284 -8.31 -9.79 10.63
C LYS A 284 -7.43 -8.95 9.68
N TYR A 285 -6.61 -9.61 8.87
CA TYR A 285 -5.69 -8.97 7.90
C TYR A 285 -4.65 -8.01 8.50
N ALA A 286 -4.41 -8.07 9.82
CA ALA A 286 -3.42 -7.28 10.51
C ALA A 286 -2.56 -8.16 11.44
N LYS A 287 -1.42 -7.63 11.88
CA LYS A 287 -0.57 -8.33 12.85
C LYS A 287 -1.34 -8.51 14.17
N PRO A 288 -1.10 -9.61 14.91
CA PRO A 288 -1.63 -9.75 16.26
C PRO A 288 -1.28 -8.54 17.11
N ARG A 289 -2.27 -8.05 17.86
CA ARG A 289 -2.13 -6.86 18.70
C ARG A 289 -2.16 -7.25 20.17
N LYS A 290 -1.26 -6.66 20.95
CA LYS A 290 -1.30 -6.68 22.41
C LYS A 290 -2.18 -5.53 22.89
N ILE A 291 -3.21 -5.86 23.66
CA ILE A 291 -4.17 -4.93 24.27
C ILE A 291 -3.79 -4.77 25.74
N LYS A 292 -3.60 -3.54 26.21
CA LYS A 292 -3.28 -3.27 27.63
C LYS A 292 -4.44 -3.70 28.53
N GLY A 293 -5.67 -3.52 28.05
CA GLY A 293 -6.87 -3.94 28.74
C GLY A 293 -7.09 -3.22 30.05
N GLY A 294 -7.73 -3.87 31.02
CA GLY A 294 -8.13 -3.23 32.26
C GLY A 294 -9.29 -2.26 32.10
N ILE A 295 -9.96 -2.20 30.95
CA ILE A 295 -11.00 -1.22 30.62
C ILE A 295 -12.38 -1.85 30.92
N PRO A 296 -13.27 -1.21 31.71
CA PRO A 296 -14.62 -1.72 31.92
C PRO A 296 -15.44 -1.70 30.64
N THR A 297 -16.35 -2.65 30.51
CA THR A 297 -17.17 -2.80 29.30
C THR A 297 -18.66 -2.66 29.62
N ILE A 298 -19.35 -1.84 28.82
CA ILE A 298 -20.81 -1.77 28.77
C ILE A 298 -21.26 -2.63 27.58
N VAL A 299 -21.95 -3.73 27.85
CA VAL A 299 -22.60 -4.54 26.83
C VAL A 299 -24.06 -4.13 26.75
N LEU A 300 -24.54 -3.82 25.56
CA LEU A 300 -25.92 -3.47 25.27
C LEU A 300 -26.55 -4.56 24.43
N CYS A 301 -27.72 -5.01 24.85
CA CYS A 301 -28.46 -6.02 24.10
C CYS A 301 -29.97 -5.82 24.21
N ASN A 302 -30.68 -6.45 23.27
CA ASN A 302 -32.13 -6.53 23.28
C ASN A 302 -32.57 -7.91 23.84
N PRO A 303 -33.74 -8.00 24.50
CA PRO A 303 -34.32 -9.28 24.88
C PRO A 303 -34.50 -10.19 23.66
N GLY A 304 -34.31 -11.50 23.84
CA GLY A 304 -34.51 -12.49 22.78
C GLY A 304 -33.49 -13.63 22.82
N LEU A 305 -33.82 -14.76 22.19
CA LEU A 305 -33.04 -16.01 22.27
C LEU A 305 -31.59 -15.87 21.77
N ASN A 306 -31.37 -15.02 20.76
CA ASN A 306 -30.08 -14.84 20.10
C ASN A 306 -29.41 -13.49 20.45
N SER A 307 -29.98 -12.72 21.35
CA SER A 307 -29.51 -11.36 21.68
C SER A 307 -29.33 -11.16 23.18
N SER A 308 -30.19 -11.77 24.00
CA SER A 308 -30.12 -11.69 25.45
C SER A 308 -28.92 -12.47 25.98
N TYR A 309 -28.07 -11.75 26.73
CA TYR A 309 -26.95 -12.36 27.44
C TYR A 309 -27.44 -13.17 28.64
N ASP A 310 -28.53 -12.74 29.28
CA ASP A 310 -29.14 -13.46 30.40
C ASP A 310 -29.69 -14.81 29.97
N VAL A 311 -30.49 -14.84 28.89
CA VAL A 311 -31.02 -16.09 28.30
C VAL A 311 -29.87 -16.98 27.82
N TYR A 312 -28.87 -16.41 27.14
CA TYR A 312 -27.72 -17.16 26.67
C TYR A 312 -26.94 -17.83 27.81
N LEU A 313 -26.70 -17.11 28.91
CA LEU A 313 -25.93 -17.63 30.05
C LEU A 313 -26.74 -18.57 30.94
N SER A 314 -28.06 -18.48 30.93
CA SER A 314 -28.97 -19.33 31.71
C SER A 314 -29.07 -20.76 31.17
N ALA A 315 -28.42 -21.07 30.04
CA ALA A 315 -28.37 -22.42 29.49
C ALA A 315 -27.65 -23.38 30.48
N PRO A 316 -28.15 -24.61 30.69
CA PRO A 316 -27.60 -25.55 31.68
C PRO A 316 -26.11 -25.88 31.49
N ASP A 317 -25.62 -25.86 30.25
CA ASP A 317 -24.23 -26.12 29.88
C ASP A 317 -23.29 -24.94 30.15
N ARG A 318 -23.80 -23.79 30.63
CA ARG A 318 -23.04 -22.52 30.79
C ARG A 318 -23.02 -21.97 32.22
N GLN A 319 -23.39 -22.78 33.20
CA GLN A 319 -23.48 -22.35 34.60
C GLN A 319 -22.15 -21.76 35.13
N ASP A 320 -21.01 -22.34 34.76
CA ASP A 320 -19.69 -21.84 35.14
C ASP A 320 -19.41 -20.44 34.56
N LEU A 321 -19.80 -20.21 33.30
CA LEU A 321 -19.64 -18.93 32.64
C LEU A 321 -20.59 -17.88 33.25
N LEU A 322 -21.82 -18.27 33.60
CA LEU A 322 -22.78 -17.40 34.29
C LEU A 322 -22.25 -16.97 35.66
N ASN A 323 -21.77 -17.91 36.47
CA ASN A 323 -21.21 -17.63 37.80
C ASN A 323 -20.00 -16.70 37.69
N TRP A 324 -19.08 -17.00 36.78
CA TRP A 324 -17.94 -16.12 36.50
C TRP A 324 -18.40 -14.73 36.04
N THR A 325 -19.41 -14.65 35.16
CA THR A 325 -19.88 -13.36 34.64
C THR A 325 -20.51 -12.51 35.74
N LYS A 326 -21.28 -13.10 36.66
CA LYS A 326 -21.88 -12.39 37.81
C LYS A 326 -20.85 -11.78 38.76
N GLU A 327 -19.66 -12.34 38.84
CA GLU A 327 -18.56 -11.79 39.65
C GLU A 327 -17.77 -10.67 38.97
N ASN A 328 -17.95 -10.48 37.66
CA ASN A 328 -17.16 -9.56 36.84
C ASN A 328 -18.01 -8.49 36.14
N ALA A 329 -19.31 -8.73 35.98
CA ALA A 329 -20.25 -7.84 35.33
C ALA A 329 -21.58 -7.78 36.07
N ALA A 330 -22.09 -6.56 36.23
CA ALA A 330 -23.45 -6.32 36.70
C ALA A 330 -24.46 -6.61 35.59
N PHE A 331 -25.67 -7.01 35.96
CA PHE A 331 -26.80 -7.13 35.04
C PHE A 331 -27.83 -6.06 35.38
N TYR A 332 -28.31 -5.35 34.36
CA TYR A 332 -29.39 -4.39 34.50
C TYR A 332 -30.42 -4.58 33.40
N PHE A 333 -31.68 -4.76 33.79
CA PHE A 333 -32.81 -4.95 32.87
C PHE A 333 -33.63 -3.66 32.80
N LEU A 334 -33.50 -2.96 31.69
CA LEU A 334 -34.15 -1.69 31.42
C LEU A 334 -35.57 -1.91 30.90
N GLN A 335 -36.55 -1.46 31.69
CA GLN A 335 -37.98 -1.61 31.37
C GLN A 335 -38.59 -0.37 30.69
N GLN A 336 -37.96 0.80 30.86
CA GLN A 336 -38.45 2.07 30.32
C GLN A 336 -37.33 2.83 29.61
N PRO A 337 -37.65 3.70 28.63
CA PRO A 337 -36.65 4.57 28.01
C PRO A 337 -35.94 5.44 29.04
N LEU A 338 -34.64 5.68 28.82
CA LEU A 338 -33.79 6.54 29.65
C LEU A 338 -34.09 8.05 29.49
N PHE A 339 -35.03 8.40 28.61
CA PHE A 339 -35.44 9.76 28.27
C PHE A 339 -36.96 9.94 28.39
N ALA A 340 -37.43 11.17 28.54
CA ALA A 340 -38.85 11.51 28.43
C ALA A 340 -39.35 11.37 26.97
N LEU A 341 -40.50 10.72 26.78
CA LEU A 341 -41.08 10.41 25.46
C LEU A 341 -41.38 11.64 24.58
N THR A 342 -41.38 12.86 25.15
CA THR A 342 -41.49 14.13 24.41
C THR A 342 -40.31 14.41 23.47
N ASN A 343 -39.18 13.69 23.61
CA ASN A 343 -37.97 13.90 22.80
C ASN A 343 -37.85 12.95 21.59
N GLN A 344 -38.88 12.15 21.26
CA GLN A 344 -38.82 11.21 20.13
C GLN A 344 -38.77 11.88 18.74
N GLU A 345 -39.16 13.15 18.62
CA GLU A 345 -39.19 13.88 17.35
C GLU A 345 -37.80 14.35 16.85
N GLN A 346 -36.72 14.11 17.60
CA GLN A 346 -35.37 14.55 17.24
C GLN A 346 -34.38 13.43 16.89
N ALA A 347 -34.82 12.17 16.80
CA ALA A 347 -33.96 11.09 16.31
C ALA A 347 -34.03 11.04 14.77
N PRO A 348 -32.96 11.41 14.03
CA PRO A 348 -32.96 11.20 12.60
C PRO A 348 -33.01 9.70 12.33
N ILE A 349 -33.92 9.31 11.44
CA ILE A 349 -33.95 7.98 10.82
C ILE A 349 -32.57 7.80 10.19
N VAL A 350 -31.79 6.84 10.69
CA VAL A 350 -30.57 6.38 10.01
C VAL A 350 -31.06 5.81 8.68
N GLN A 351 -30.90 6.58 7.61
CA GLN A 351 -31.03 6.05 6.26
C GLN A 351 -29.89 5.07 6.08
N GLU A 352 -30.22 3.78 6.03
CA GLU A 352 -29.36 2.78 5.42
C GLU A 352 -29.01 3.30 4.02
N VAL A 353 -27.73 3.60 3.82
CA VAL A 353 -27.22 3.88 2.50
C VAL A 353 -27.22 2.53 1.77
N GLU A 354 -28.28 2.26 1.01
CA GLU A 354 -28.22 1.28 -0.07
C GLU A 354 -27.15 1.77 -1.04
N GLU A 355 -25.96 1.19 -0.96
CA GLU A 355 -24.99 1.22 -2.06
C GLU A 355 -25.64 0.48 -3.25
N LEU A 356 -26.30 1.25 -4.10
CA LEU A 356 -26.66 0.83 -5.44
C LEU A 356 -25.36 0.59 -6.21
N ASP A 357 -25.04 -0.69 -6.42
CA ASP A 357 -24.13 -1.14 -7.47
C ASP A 357 -24.66 -0.68 -8.83
N SER A 358 -24.24 0.49 -9.27
CA SER A 358 -24.32 0.93 -10.66
C SER A 358 -22.92 1.07 -11.22
N ASN A 359 -22.36 -0.04 -11.70
CA ASN A 359 -21.30 -0.05 -12.71
C ASN A 359 -21.68 -1.04 -13.81
N ASN A 360 -22.26 -0.49 -14.88
CA ASN A 360 -22.06 -0.96 -16.25
C ASN A 360 -20.69 -0.47 -16.73
#